data_AF-A0A925UIN0-F1
#
_entry.id   AF-A0A925UIN0-F1
#
_cell.length_a   1.000
_cell.length_b   1.000
_cell.length_c   1.000
_cell.angle_alpha   90.00
_cell.angle_beta   90.00
_cell.angle_gamma   90.00
#
_symmetry.space_group_name_H-M   'P 1'
#
loop_
_entity.id
_entity.type
_entity.pdbx_description
1 polymer ?
#
loop_
_entity_poly.entity_id
_entity_poly.type
_entity_poly.pdbx_seq_one_letter_code
_entity_poly.pdbx_strand_id
1 'polypeptide(L)' 'MTVPTSAPRAPRAARSLFSFAVFASFAADSFSQQSQLTPVVVTASREPQALDRITADVVVIDAERIRASSADSVEDLLR' A
#
# COMPACT_ATOMS: atom_id res chain seq x y z
N MET A 1 6.65 62.18 34.70
CA MET A 1 7.70 61.14 34.83
C MET A 1 7.32 60.01 33.89
N THR A 2 8.05 59.85 32.79
CA THR A 2 7.81 58.90 31.70
C THR A 2 8.48 57.56 31.97
N VAL A 3 7.79 56.45 31.73
CA VAL A 3 8.42 55.12 31.53
C VAL A 3 7.68 54.40 30.39
N PRO A 4 8.38 53.91 29.35
CA PRO A 4 7.77 53.17 28.25
C PRO A 4 7.62 51.68 28.60
N THR A 5 6.43 51.12 28.36
CA THR A 5 6.16 49.68 28.46
C THR A 5 6.58 49.00 27.14
N SER A 6 7.49 48.03 27.23
CA SER A 6 8.00 47.27 26.08
C SER A 6 6.90 46.38 25.48
N ALA A 7 6.69 46.48 24.16
CA ALA A 7 5.71 45.70 23.42
C ALA A 7 6.28 44.32 23.00
N PRO A 8 5.56 43.20 23.18
CA PRO A 8 5.96 41.93 22.59
C PRO A 8 5.62 41.92 21.09
N ARG A 9 6.66 41.95 20.25
CA ARG A 9 6.55 41.66 18.82
C ARG A 9 6.48 40.14 18.62
N ALA A 10 5.38 39.62 18.08
CA ALA A 10 5.40 38.59 17.01
C ALA A 10 4.00 37.99 16.72
N PRO A 11 3.26 38.47 15.71
CA PRO A 11 2.10 37.75 15.17
C PRO A 11 2.42 36.97 13.88
N ARG A 12 3.68 37.02 13.39
CA ARG A 12 4.03 36.46 12.07
C ARG A 12 4.45 34.98 12.10
N ALA A 13 5.04 34.49 13.20
CA ALA A 13 5.47 33.09 13.32
C ALA A 13 4.29 32.11 13.48
N ALA A 14 3.17 32.54 14.08
CA ALA A 14 2.00 31.70 14.29
C ALA A 14 1.21 31.44 12.99
N ARG A 15 1.32 32.34 12.00
CA ARG A 15 0.59 32.20 10.72
C ARG A 15 1.22 31.18 9.77
N SER A 16 2.53 30.93 9.85
CA SER A 16 3.18 29.96 8.96
C SER A 16 2.95 28.50 9.37
N LEU A 17 2.70 28.25 10.66
CA LEU A 17 2.41 26.91 11.18
C LEU A 17 1.00 26.43 10.80
N PHE A 18 0.04 27.35 10.73
CA PHE A 18 -1.34 27.01 10.34
C PHE A 18 -1.45 26.58 8.87
N SER A 19 -0.64 27.17 7.99
CA SER A 19 -0.62 26.83 6.56
C SER A 19 -0.07 25.43 6.28
N PHE A 20 0.83 24.91 7.13
CA PHE A 20 1.42 23.58 6.96
C PHE A 20 0.44 22.46 7.34
N ALA A 21 -0.36 22.67 8.39
CA ALA A 21 -1.35 21.69 8.86
C ALA A 21 -2.49 21.45 7.86
N VAL A 22 -2.91 22.48 7.12
CA VAL A 22 -3.95 22.36 6.08
C VAL A 22 -3.44 21.56 4.87
N PHE A 23 -2.17 21.73 4.48
CA PHE A 23 -1.60 21.01 3.32
C PHE A 23 -1.39 19.52 3.62
N ALA A 24 -1.05 19.16 4.87
CA ALA A 24 -0.91 17.77 5.29
C ALA A 24 -2.24 16.98 5.28
N SER A 25 -3.39 17.67 5.31
CA SER A 25 -4.71 17.02 5.23
C SER A 25 -5.06 16.52 3.82
N PHE A 26 -4.31 16.96 2.79
CA PHE A 26 -4.47 16.50 1.40
C PHE A 26 -3.45 15.43 0.99
N ALA A 27 -2.55 15.03 1.89
CA ALA A 27 -1.72 13.84 1.71
C ALA A 27 -2.61 12.61 1.91
N ALA A 28 -3.56 12.41 1.00
CA ALA A 28 -4.35 11.20 0.91
C ALA A 28 -3.38 10.03 0.73
N ASP A 29 -3.55 9.00 1.55
CA ASP A 29 -2.89 7.72 1.36
C ASP A 29 -3.07 7.30 -0.10
N SER A 30 -1.95 7.22 -0.82
CA SER A 30 -1.94 6.66 -2.16
C SER A 30 -2.15 5.16 -2.01
N PHE A 31 -3.40 4.73 -1.88
CA PHE A 31 -3.76 3.32 -1.95
C PHE A 31 -3.38 2.84 -3.35
N SER A 32 -2.25 2.15 -3.45
CA SER A 32 -1.94 1.38 -4.64
C SER A 32 -2.97 0.26 -4.70
N GLN A 33 -4.01 0.46 -5.51
CA GLN A 33 -4.96 -0.59 -5.83
C GLN A 33 -4.16 -1.67 -6.56
N GLN A 34 -3.78 -2.73 -5.84
CA GLN A 34 -3.26 -3.95 -6.43
C GLN A 34 -4.36 -4.48 -7.33
N SER A 35 -4.21 -4.25 -8.63
CA SER A 35 -5.13 -4.79 -9.62
C SER A 35 -5.11 -6.31 -9.48
N GLN A 36 -6.21 -6.88 -8.97
CA GLN A 36 -6.40 -8.32 -8.91
C GLN A 36 -6.65 -8.82 -10.33
N LEU A 37 -5.55 -9.03 -11.06
CA LEU A 37 -5.57 -9.66 -12.36
C LEU A 37 -5.96 -11.13 -12.22
N THR A 38 -6.83 -11.62 -13.11
CA THR A 38 -7.13 -13.04 -13.18
C THR A 38 -5.84 -13.82 -13.45
N PRO A 39 -5.47 -14.81 -12.61
CA PRO A 39 -4.26 -15.60 -12.83
C PRO A 39 -4.30 -16.32 -14.19
N VAL A 40 -3.17 -16.30 -14.89
CA VAL A 40 -2.97 -17.08 -16.11
C VAL A 40 -2.22 -18.35 -15.76
N VAL A 41 -2.76 -19.50 -16.17
CA VAL A 41 -2.22 -20.83 -15.90
C VAL A 41 -1.95 -21.55 -17.22
N VAL A 42 -0.83 -22.27 -17.26
CA VAL A 42 -0.42 -23.10 -18.40
C VAL A 42 -0.48 -24.60 -18.07
N THR A 43 -0.36 -24.97 -16.79
CA THR A 43 -0.20 -26.37 -16.35
C THR A 43 -1.39 -27.27 -16.68
N ALA A 44 -2.60 -26.74 -16.76
CA ALA A 44 -3.80 -27.52 -17.03
C ALA A 44 -4.00 -27.87 -18.52
N SER A 45 -3.75 -26.93 -19.43
CA SER A 45 -4.03 -27.08 -20.87
C SER A 45 -2.79 -27.11 -21.76
N ARG A 46 -1.61 -26.85 -21.20
CA ARG A 46 -0.35 -26.60 -21.93
C ARG A 46 -0.38 -25.36 -22.84
N GLU A 47 -1.40 -24.53 -22.68
CA GLU A 47 -1.55 -23.23 -23.34
C GLU A 47 -1.87 -22.17 -22.29
N PRO A 48 -1.46 -20.90 -22.47
CA PRO A 48 -1.82 -19.84 -21.53
C PRO A 48 -3.34 -19.62 -21.53
N GLN A 49 -3.99 -19.86 -20.40
CA GLN A 49 -5.42 -19.62 -20.21
C GLN A 49 -5.69 -18.95 -18.87
N ALA A 50 -6.74 -18.13 -18.81
CA ALA A 50 -7.20 -17.55 -17.55
C ALA A 50 -7.78 -18.66 -16.65
N LEU A 51 -7.54 -18.58 -15.35
CA LEU A 51 -7.92 -19.62 -14.37
C LEU A 51 -9.44 -19.92 -14.40
N ASP A 52 -10.28 -18.92 -14.66
CA ASP A 52 -11.74 -19.04 -14.77
C ASP A 52 -12.22 -19.85 -16.00
N ARG A 53 -11.33 -20.15 -16.95
CA ARG A 53 -11.59 -20.98 -18.13
C ARG A 53 -11.11 -22.43 -17.96
N ILE A 54 -10.45 -22.75 -16.86
CA ILE A 54 -9.95 -24.10 -16.58
C ILE A 54 -11.06 -24.93 -15.93
N THR A 55 -11.31 -26.13 -16.47
CA THR A 55 -12.30 -27.09 -15.91
C THR A 55 -11.69 -28.07 -14.90
N ALA A 56 -10.36 -28.16 -14.84
CA ALA A 56 -9.65 -29.02 -13.90
C ALA A 56 -9.46 -28.33 -12.53
N ASP A 57 -9.31 -29.13 -11.47
CA ASP A 57 -8.96 -28.62 -10.15
C ASP A 57 -7.51 -28.13 -10.13
N VAL A 58 -7.32 -26.81 -10.09
CA VAL A 58 -6.01 -26.17 -10.08
C VAL A 58 -5.88 -25.26 -8.86
N VAL A 59 -4.82 -25.48 -8.09
CA VAL A 59 -4.42 -24.57 -7.00
C VAL A 59 -3.24 -23.73 -7.49
N VAL A 60 -3.39 -22.41 -7.41
CA VAL A 60 -2.31 -21.46 -7.68
C VAL A 60 -1.77 -20.97 -6.34
N ILE A 61 -0.47 -21.16 -6.11
CA ILE A 61 0.25 -20.58 -4.98
C ILE A 61 1.12 -19.45 -5.56
N ASP A 62 0.71 -18.21 -5.31
CA ASP A 62 1.39 -17.05 -5.86
C ASP A 62 2.62 -16.63 -5.05
N ALA A 63 3.36 -15.66 -5.59
CA ALA A 63 4.60 -15.19 -4.99
C ALA A 63 4.39 -14.53 -3.61
N GLU A 64 3.22 -13.93 -3.36
CA GLU A 64 2.93 -13.32 -2.06
C GLU A 64 2.69 -14.39 -1.01
N ARG A 65 1.91 -15.43 -1.35
CA ARG A 65 1.68 -16.58 -0.49
C ARG A 65 2.97 -17.34 -0.19
N ILE A 66 3.88 -17.45 -1.16
CA ILE A 66 5.22 -18.04 -0.93
C ILE A 66 6.02 -17.18 0.06
N ARG A 67 6.08 -15.85 -0.13
CA ARG A 67 6.82 -14.95 0.77
C ARG A 67 6.26 -14.91 2.19
N ALA A 68 4.94 -15.03 2.33
CA ALA A 68 4.28 -15.06 3.62
C ALA A 68 4.41 -16.42 4.34
N SER A 69 4.89 -17.45 3.64
CA SER A 69 5.07 -18.79 4.19
C SER A 69 6.43 -18.93 4.88
N SER A 70 6.49 -19.77 5.91
CA SER A 70 7.75 -20.25 6.51
C SER A 70 8.24 -21.58 5.92
N ALA A 71 7.57 -22.11 4.89
CA ALA A 71 7.95 -23.35 4.23
C ALA A 71 9.32 -23.21 3.58
N ASP A 72 10.18 -24.21 3.78
CA ASP A 72 11.52 -24.28 3.18
C ASP A 72 11.58 -25.21 1.97
N SER A 73 10.50 -25.93 1.70
CA SER A 73 10.37 -26.90 0.62
C SER A 73 8.99 -26.83 -0.05
N VAL A 74 8.90 -27.38 -1.26
CA VAL A 74 7.62 -27.49 -1.99
C VAL A 74 6.68 -28.46 -1.27
N GLU A 75 7.21 -29.52 -0.65
CA GLU A 75 6.40 -30.47 0.14
C GLU A 75 5.72 -29.77 1.31
N ASP A 76 6.47 -29.00 2.10
CA ASP A 76 5.92 -28.24 3.22
C ASP A 76 4.93 -27.16 2.78
N LEU A 77 5.14 -26.55 1.61
CA LEU A 77 4.23 -25.55 1.05
C LEU A 77 2.88 -26.14 0.60
N LEU A 78 2.85 -27.42 0.24
CA LEU A 78 1.65 -28.13 -0.23
C LEU A 78 0.87 -28.83 0.88
N ARG A 79 1.40 -28.85 2.10
CA ARG A 79 0.76 -29.44 3.28
C ARG A 79 -0.25 -28.50 3.92
#